data_AF-A0A955RGZ6-F1
#
_entry.id   AF-A0A955RGZ6-F1
#
_cell.length_a   1.000
_cell.length_b   1.000
_cell.length_c   1.000
_cell.angle_alpha   90.00
_cell.angle_beta   90.00
_cell.angle_gamma   90.00
#
_symmetry.space_group_name_H-M   'P 1'
#
loop_
_entity.id
_entity.type
_entity.pdbx_description
1 polymer ?
#
loop_
_entity_poly.entity_id
_entity_poly.type
_entity_poly.pdbx_seq_one_letter_code
_entity_poly.pdbx_strand_id
1 'polypeptide(L)'
;DGAVSMQGQMGIGTTTPQYPLDLRSTTATILQNNSLTNSGASAVTGIYNNVYSTNTSGTKSTATGVESLVTQTGAGGTITDAYGVRGRVEGNAGTINNAYGLYATVTAPSGTINNAYGLYVDTVEETGTGSAYGIYVKDSQSYFGNNVGIGTTTPSSMVHIYGNSAASSRLTLTRSDVDSDEMYMGMVSRGGIKMLDIGGATTATIAATFTEDGSVGIGTTNPYSKLEIKDGSVYLSDSDVSQPITGAWPATTYGFLTPINGTAGGLWLTGLSDTDATATRISGIMGTNNPTDSVPAVSFTASKYNTSVSTQALGNTETAFQFTNESSVITTIYGNGNMTIGGSLTQNSDERLKTNIQNLTDGVSILNQIRPVSYILKKTDENNYGVIAQEVEKILPELVLTSPADGIKSVNYIGFIPFLIKATQEQQSSINILQNDINKLKAQIASISGTPSGTTPLEFSEYLEVVSLKVTGLVDFGENTVGIATVPAGETEIAIEFTESYTTPPIITVTPEGQEYLDSGLTYTIIDKTEDGFTIKLSDIYTEDLLFNWHVFE
;
A
#
# COMPACT_ATOMS: atom_id res chain seq x y z
N ASP A 1 28.98 96.88 -17.44
CA ASP A 1 29.81 97.55 -16.43
C ASP A 1 30.16 96.60 -15.30
N GLY A 2 31.41 96.12 -15.27
CA GLY A 2 31.96 95.41 -14.12
C GLY A 2 33.14 96.21 -13.59
N ALA A 3 33.06 96.69 -12.34
CA ALA A 3 34.17 97.36 -11.68
C ALA A 3 34.97 96.32 -10.89
N VAL A 4 36.23 96.11 -11.27
CA VAL A 4 37.18 95.34 -10.46
C VAL A 4 37.82 96.32 -9.48
N SER A 5 37.40 96.29 -8.22
CA SER A 5 38.10 96.99 -7.15
C SER A 5 39.40 96.25 -6.85
N MET A 6 40.53 96.93 -6.95
CA MET A 6 41.84 96.43 -6.53
C MET A 6 41.92 96.37 -5.00
N GLN A 7 41.06 95.54 -4.40
CA GLN A 7 41.14 94.90 -3.08
C GLN A 7 39.91 93.99 -2.89
N GLY A 8 39.88 92.89 -3.64
CA GLY A 8 39.25 91.64 -3.22
C GLY A 8 37.74 91.44 -3.42
N GLN A 9 36.99 92.38 -4.00
CA GLN A 9 35.55 92.20 -4.23
C GLN A 9 35.14 92.55 -5.67
N MET A 10 34.45 91.63 -6.33
CA MET A 10 33.98 91.74 -7.71
C MET A 10 32.45 91.84 -7.73
N GLY A 11 31.90 92.97 -8.16
CA GLY A 11 30.47 93.17 -8.35
C GLY A 11 30.08 93.03 -9.82
N ILE A 12 29.09 92.20 -10.15
CA ILE A 12 28.51 92.11 -11.49
C ILE A 12 27.03 92.46 -11.40
N GLY A 13 26.65 93.59 -12.00
CA GLY A 13 25.28 94.15 -11.94
C GLY A 13 24.91 94.80 -10.60
N THR A 14 25.89 94.93 -9.68
CA THR A 14 25.84 95.87 -8.55
C THR A 14 27.14 96.64 -8.45
N THR A 15 27.05 97.92 -8.11
CA THR A 15 28.20 98.80 -7.89
C THR A 15 28.66 98.83 -6.42
N THR A 16 27.97 98.11 -5.54
CA THR A 16 28.27 97.98 -4.10
C THR A 16 28.28 96.51 -3.69
N PRO A 17 29.29 95.73 -4.12
CA PRO A 17 29.38 94.32 -3.77
C PRO A 17 29.56 94.16 -2.25
N GLN A 18 28.75 93.31 -1.60
CA GLN A 18 28.90 93.03 -0.16
C GLN A 18 29.78 91.81 0.14
N TYR A 19 30.16 91.05 -0.90
CA TYR A 19 30.97 89.85 -0.81
C TYR A 19 32.09 89.88 -1.86
N PRO A 20 33.17 89.08 -1.70
CA PRO A 20 34.25 88.96 -2.68
C PRO A 20 33.82 88.72 -4.14
N LEU A 21 32.63 88.15 -4.34
CA LEU A 21 31.92 88.13 -5.61
C LEU A 21 30.42 88.34 -5.34
N ASP A 22 29.83 89.44 -5.80
CA ASP A 22 28.40 89.80 -5.64
C ASP A 22 27.78 90.01 -7.03
N LEU A 23 26.91 89.08 -7.45
CA LEU A 23 26.22 89.11 -8.74
C LEU A 23 24.74 89.46 -8.54
N ARG A 24 24.28 90.56 -9.16
CA ARG A 24 22.88 90.98 -9.16
C ARG A 24 22.41 91.19 -10.59
N SER A 25 21.29 90.60 -10.98
CA SER A 25 20.66 90.86 -12.28
C SER A 25 19.16 91.02 -12.13
N THR A 26 18.55 91.91 -12.90
CA THR A 26 17.09 92.07 -13.00
C THR A 26 16.46 91.21 -14.10
N THR A 27 17.28 90.49 -14.88
CA THR A 27 16.86 89.52 -15.90
C THR A 27 17.86 88.36 -15.90
N ALA A 28 17.36 87.14 -15.69
CA ALA A 28 18.05 85.83 -15.64
C ALA A 28 19.58 85.84 -15.40
N THR A 29 20.01 85.52 -14.18
CA THR A 29 21.42 85.29 -13.85
C THR A 29 21.78 83.82 -14.10
N ILE A 30 22.68 83.52 -15.05
CA ILE A 30 23.22 82.17 -15.26
C ILE A 30 24.63 82.12 -14.64
N LEU A 31 24.80 81.43 -13.50
CA LEU A 31 26.13 81.06 -12.99
C LEU A 31 26.52 79.69 -13.57
N GLN A 32 27.52 79.66 -14.45
CA GLN A 32 28.22 78.43 -14.83
C GLN A 32 29.61 78.44 -14.18
N ASN A 33 29.85 77.54 -13.23
CA ASN A 33 31.17 77.35 -12.62
C ASN A 33 31.73 76.00 -13.08
N ASN A 34 32.62 75.99 -14.07
CA ASN A 34 32.86 74.81 -14.90
C ASN A 34 34.13 73.99 -14.61
N SER A 35 35.02 74.36 -13.67
CA SER A 35 36.12 73.47 -13.25
C SER A 35 36.85 73.98 -12.01
N LEU A 36 37.01 73.13 -10.98
CA LEU A 36 38.02 73.32 -9.93
C LEU A 36 39.15 72.32 -10.17
N THR A 37 40.33 72.81 -10.54
CA THR A 37 41.57 72.02 -10.62
C THR A 37 42.52 72.44 -9.50
N ASN A 38 43.08 71.45 -8.79
CA ASN A 38 44.02 71.69 -7.69
C ASN A 38 45.23 70.75 -7.82
N SER A 39 46.44 71.30 -7.78
CA SER A 39 47.70 70.54 -7.85
C SER A 39 48.56 70.79 -6.60
N GLY A 40 48.01 70.58 -5.40
CA GLY A 40 48.82 70.59 -4.17
C GLY A 40 48.13 70.75 -2.80
N ALA A 41 46.80 70.84 -2.71
CA ALA A 41 46.13 71.00 -1.40
C ALA A 41 45.72 69.66 -0.74
N SER A 42 45.72 69.63 0.60
CA SER A 42 45.26 68.48 1.40
C SER A 42 43.74 68.29 1.43
N ALA A 43 42.94 69.25 0.93
CA ALA A 43 41.49 69.14 0.75
C ALA A 43 40.99 70.11 -0.34
N VAL A 44 40.00 69.68 -1.13
CA VAL A 44 39.32 70.48 -2.17
C VAL A 44 37.81 70.34 -1.97
N THR A 45 37.08 71.46 -1.93
CA THR A 45 35.62 71.48 -1.69
C THR A 45 34.91 72.17 -2.86
N GLY A 46 33.82 71.58 -3.36
CA GLY A 46 32.99 72.13 -4.45
C GLY A 46 31.93 73.14 -3.98
N ILE A 47 30.86 73.32 -4.76
CA ILE A 47 29.75 74.23 -4.43
C ILE A 47 29.08 73.79 -3.10
N TYR A 48 29.26 74.58 -2.04
CA TYR A 48 28.69 74.36 -0.70
C TYR A 48 27.55 75.37 -0.46
N ASN A 49 26.30 74.95 -0.64
CA ASN A 49 25.11 75.76 -0.36
C ASN A 49 24.53 75.34 1.00
N ASN A 50 24.51 76.26 1.98
CA ASN A 50 24.02 76.00 3.33
C ASN A 50 22.76 76.85 3.59
N VAL A 51 21.67 76.23 4.04
CA VAL A 51 20.45 76.92 4.47
C VAL A 51 20.29 76.72 5.97
N TYR A 52 20.50 77.76 6.77
CA TYR A 52 20.35 77.73 8.23
C TYR A 52 19.45 78.89 8.69
N SER A 53 18.71 78.70 9.78
CA SER A 53 17.82 79.69 10.37
C SER A 53 18.21 79.94 11.84
N THR A 54 18.31 81.21 12.24
CA THR A 54 18.83 81.62 13.56
C THR A 54 17.80 82.33 14.45
N ASN A 55 16.50 82.27 14.12
CA ASN A 55 15.47 83.03 14.84
C ASN A 55 15.08 82.41 16.20
N THR A 56 14.91 83.26 17.21
CA THR A 56 14.50 82.91 18.58
C THR A 56 12.98 82.93 18.82
N SER A 57 12.14 83.22 17.81
CA SER A 57 10.68 83.00 17.86
C SER A 57 10.04 82.99 16.45
N GLY A 58 9.08 82.06 16.22
CA GLY A 58 8.27 81.94 15.00
C GLY A 58 8.49 80.63 14.21
N THR A 59 7.43 80.03 13.66
CA THR A 59 7.48 78.79 12.86
C THR A 59 7.78 79.11 11.39
N LYS A 60 8.77 78.44 10.79
CA LYS A 60 8.99 78.44 9.34
C LYS A 60 8.42 77.15 8.76
N SER A 61 7.51 77.26 7.79
CA SER A 61 6.78 76.13 7.22
C SER A 61 7.59 75.34 6.17
N THR A 62 8.56 75.96 5.49
CA THR A 62 9.40 75.29 4.47
C THR A 62 10.76 75.98 4.34
N ALA A 63 11.84 75.21 4.16
CA ALA A 63 13.16 75.69 3.79
C ALA A 63 13.73 74.73 2.72
N THR A 64 14.01 75.24 1.52
CA THR A 64 14.40 74.43 0.36
C THR A 64 15.87 74.71 0.01
N GLY A 65 16.65 73.64 -0.22
CA GLY A 65 18.03 73.71 -0.69
C GLY A 65 18.14 73.88 -2.22
N VAL A 66 19.18 73.29 -2.83
CA VAL A 66 19.40 73.32 -4.30
C VAL A 66 18.15 72.82 -5.04
N GLU A 67 17.37 73.73 -5.59
CA GLU A 67 16.21 73.47 -6.45
C GLU A 67 16.66 73.57 -7.91
N SER A 68 16.66 72.45 -8.64
CA SER A 68 16.95 72.42 -10.08
C SER A 68 15.70 71.94 -10.81
N LEU A 69 14.96 72.89 -11.38
CA LEU A 69 13.77 72.64 -12.18
C LEU A 69 14.16 72.57 -13.66
N VAL A 70 13.91 71.44 -14.31
CA VAL A 70 14.00 71.29 -15.78
C VAL A 70 12.56 71.13 -16.30
N THR A 71 12.11 72.03 -17.16
CA THR A 71 10.73 72.03 -17.70
C THR A 71 10.75 72.17 -19.23
N GLN A 72 10.02 71.31 -19.93
CA GLN A 72 9.71 71.44 -21.37
C GLN A 72 8.29 71.98 -21.52
N THR A 73 8.12 73.17 -22.11
CA THR A 73 6.79 73.82 -22.28
C THR A 73 6.32 73.90 -23.75
N GLY A 74 7.02 73.26 -24.69
CA GLY A 74 6.69 73.32 -26.12
C GLY A 74 5.97 72.07 -26.64
N ALA A 75 4.83 72.24 -27.31
CA ALA A 75 4.14 71.17 -28.04
C ALA A 75 5.03 70.66 -29.19
N GLY A 76 5.45 69.38 -29.11
CA GLY A 76 6.11 68.65 -30.19
C GLY A 76 7.62 68.33 -30.04
N GLY A 77 8.23 68.53 -28.87
CA GLY A 77 9.65 68.20 -28.62
C GLY A 77 9.85 66.94 -27.75
N THR A 78 10.87 66.13 -28.07
CA THR A 78 11.30 64.97 -27.26
C THR A 78 12.60 65.32 -26.54
N ILE A 79 12.64 65.20 -25.20
CA ILE A 79 13.90 65.17 -24.46
C ILE A 79 14.30 63.71 -24.29
N THR A 80 15.46 63.33 -24.85
CA THR A 80 16.00 61.97 -24.73
C THR A 80 16.58 61.70 -23.34
N ASP A 81 17.16 62.71 -22.68
CA ASP A 81 17.68 62.62 -21.31
C ASP A 81 17.54 63.97 -20.60
N ALA A 82 16.82 64.03 -19.47
CA ALA A 82 16.73 65.20 -18.60
C ALA A 82 17.22 64.83 -17.20
N TYR A 83 18.13 65.64 -16.63
CA TYR A 83 18.67 65.39 -15.30
C TYR A 83 18.42 66.61 -14.40
N GLY A 84 17.70 66.42 -13.29
CA GLY A 84 17.45 67.49 -12.31
C GLY A 84 18.68 67.82 -11.45
N VAL A 85 19.31 66.80 -10.84
CA VAL A 85 20.58 66.93 -10.09
C VAL A 85 21.45 65.72 -10.44
N ARG A 86 22.67 65.94 -10.97
CA ARG A 86 23.60 64.87 -11.37
C ARG A 86 24.86 64.87 -10.50
N GLY A 87 24.94 63.97 -9.53
CA GLY A 87 26.18 63.68 -8.80
C GLY A 87 27.03 62.65 -9.58
N ARG A 88 28.19 63.06 -10.11
CA ARG A 88 29.16 62.17 -10.78
C ARG A 88 30.47 62.19 -10.00
N VAL A 89 30.92 61.02 -9.52
CA VAL A 89 32.25 60.82 -8.95
C VAL A 89 33.01 59.87 -9.88
N GLU A 90 34.15 60.33 -10.39
CA GLU A 90 34.96 59.60 -11.37
C GLU A 90 36.41 59.57 -10.92
N GLY A 91 36.97 58.37 -10.80
CA GLY A 91 38.40 58.18 -10.52
C GLY A 91 39.12 57.80 -11.81
N ASN A 92 40.14 58.58 -12.19
CA ASN A 92 41.03 58.21 -13.28
C ASN A 92 42.41 57.85 -12.72
N ALA A 93 42.84 56.60 -12.93
CA ALA A 93 44.16 56.05 -12.60
C ALA A 93 44.63 56.12 -11.12
N GLY A 94 43.73 55.86 -10.16
CA GLY A 94 44.05 55.70 -8.72
C GLY A 94 42.92 55.02 -7.92
N THR A 95 43.17 54.63 -6.67
CA THR A 95 42.18 53.97 -5.80
C THR A 95 41.34 54.99 -5.03
N ILE A 96 40.02 54.99 -5.20
CA ILE A 96 39.08 55.69 -4.32
C ILE A 96 38.53 54.66 -3.31
N ASN A 97 38.89 54.79 -2.02
CA ASN A 97 38.47 53.83 -0.99
C ASN A 97 36.97 53.89 -0.68
N ASN A 98 36.36 55.08 -0.74
CA ASN A 98 34.92 55.29 -0.59
C ASN A 98 34.48 56.45 -1.50
N ALA A 99 33.47 56.24 -2.34
CA ALA A 99 32.90 57.25 -3.23
C ALA A 99 31.39 57.32 -3.02
N TYR A 100 30.84 58.54 -2.89
CA TYR A 100 29.41 58.74 -2.67
C TYR A 100 28.87 59.70 -3.74
N GLY A 101 27.97 59.21 -4.60
CA GLY A 101 27.30 60.05 -5.61
C GLY A 101 26.22 60.96 -5.01
N LEU A 102 25.65 60.53 -3.89
CA LEU A 102 24.75 61.29 -3.02
C LEU A 102 25.07 60.89 -1.57
N TYR A 103 25.41 61.85 -0.72
CA TYR A 103 25.63 61.62 0.71
C TYR A 103 24.70 62.55 1.49
N ALA A 104 23.67 61.99 2.10
CA ALA A 104 22.67 62.72 2.85
C ALA A 104 22.75 62.33 4.33
N THR A 105 22.68 63.30 5.22
CA THR A 105 22.64 63.08 6.66
C THR A 105 21.54 63.95 7.25
N VAL A 106 20.62 63.33 7.98
CA VAL A 106 19.56 64.03 8.72
C VAL A 106 19.80 63.75 10.20
N THR A 107 20.08 64.80 10.97
CA THR A 107 20.40 64.69 12.40
C THR A 107 19.80 65.87 13.14
N ALA A 108 19.20 65.62 14.30
CA ALA A 108 18.83 66.64 15.27
C ALA A 108 19.71 66.50 16.51
N PRO A 109 20.83 67.25 16.61
CA PRO A 109 21.73 67.19 17.76
C PRO A 109 21.04 67.64 19.08
N SER A 110 19.98 68.46 18.97
CA SER A 110 19.05 68.79 20.04
C SER A 110 17.68 69.14 19.44
N GLY A 111 16.58 68.61 19.99
CA GLY A 111 15.21 68.78 19.49
C GLY A 111 14.60 67.48 18.92
N THR A 112 13.38 67.55 18.38
CA THR A 112 12.65 66.39 17.84
C THR A 112 12.45 66.53 16.34
N ILE A 113 12.88 65.54 15.55
CA ILE A 113 12.43 65.36 14.18
C ILE A 113 11.36 64.26 14.19
N ASN A 114 10.13 64.61 13.82
CA ASN A 114 9.02 63.64 13.80
C ASN A 114 9.17 62.63 12.65
N ASN A 115 9.64 63.07 11.47
CA ASN A 115 9.94 62.22 10.32
C ASN A 115 11.20 62.75 9.61
N ALA A 116 12.19 61.87 9.39
CA ALA A 116 13.45 62.19 8.74
C ALA A 116 13.64 61.29 7.51
N TYR A 117 13.80 61.87 6.32
CA TYR A 117 14.02 61.12 5.09
C TYR A 117 15.41 61.43 4.53
N GLY A 118 16.27 60.42 4.41
CA GLY A 118 17.57 60.56 3.74
C GLY A 118 17.44 60.67 2.22
N LEU A 119 16.40 60.06 1.66
CA LEU A 119 15.94 60.18 0.28
C LEU A 119 14.40 60.11 0.32
N TYR A 120 13.72 61.17 -0.14
CA TYR A 120 12.27 61.19 -0.32
C TYR A 120 11.99 61.25 -1.82
N VAL A 121 11.33 60.21 -2.33
CA VAL A 121 10.88 60.17 -3.73
C VAL A 121 9.35 60.28 -3.67
N ASP A 122 8.83 61.38 -4.19
CA ASP A 122 7.38 61.59 -4.30
C ASP A 122 6.80 60.73 -5.44
N THR A 123 5.49 60.82 -5.67
CA THR A 123 4.81 60.07 -6.73
C THR A 123 5.47 60.34 -8.09
N VAL A 124 5.98 59.27 -8.71
CA VAL A 124 6.49 59.31 -10.09
C VAL A 124 5.37 58.81 -10.99
N GLU A 125 4.65 59.72 -11.63
CA GLU A 125 3.54 59.39 -12.53
C GLU A 125 4.01 59.45 -14.00
N GLU A 126 3.68 58.41 -14.77
CA GLU A 126 3.77 58.40 -16.23
C GLU A 126 2.39 58.01 -16.77
N THR A 127 1.79 58.89 -17.58
CA THR A 127 0.42 58.73 -18.10
C THR A 127 0.37 57.98 -19.45
N GLY A 128 1.47 57.33 -19.86
CA GLY A 128 1.68 56.70 -21.16
C GLY A 128 2.01 55.19 -21.08
N THR A 129 2.76 54.68 -22.05
CA THR A 129 3.19 53.26 -22.11
C THR A 129 4.60 53.03 -21.54
N GLY A 130 5.19 54.05 -20.93
CA GLY A 130 6.50 53.99 -20.31
C GLY A 130 6.49 53.31 -18.95
N SER A 131 7.63 53.36 -18.27
CA SER A 131 7.78 52.83 -16.92
C SER A 131 8.28 53.93 -15.99
N ALA A 132 7.50 54.21 -14.95
CA ALA A 132 7.89 55.10 -13.86
C ALA A 132 8.60 54.29 -12.77
N TYR A 133 9.87 54.62 -12.50
CA TYR A 133 10.67 53.97 -11.46
C TYR A 133 10.92 54.98 -10.33
N GLY A 134 10.50 54.65 -9.10
CA GLY A 134 10.83 55.47 -7.93
C GLY A 134 12.32 55.46 -7.60
N ILE A 135 12.94 54.27 -7.64
CA ILE A 135 14.39 54.08 -7.53
C ILE A 135 14.80 53.03 -8.56
N TYR A 136 15.75 53.37 -9.44
CA TYR A 136 16.27 52.46 -10.47
C TYR A 136 17.79 52.33 -10.34
N VAL A 137 18.27 51.09 -10.22
CA VAL A 137 19.71 50.76 -10.18
C VAL A 137 20.00 49.88 -11.38
N LYS A 138 20.70 50.44 -12.37
CA LYS A 138 20.89 49.79 -13.68
C LYS A 138 21.77 48.54 -13.61
N ASP A 139 22.94 48.64 -12.98
CA ASP A 139 24.00 47.63 -13.08
C ASP A 139 24.78 47.42 -11.75
N SER A 140 24.21 47.74 -10.58
CA SER A 140 24.94 47.75 -9.30
C SER A 140 24.22 47.04 -8.16
N GLN A 141 25.00 46.53 -7.19
CA GLN A 141 24.47 45.92 -5.98
C GLN A 141 23.83 46.98 -5.05
N SER A 142 22.72 46.64 -4.42
CA SER A 142 22.09 47.45 -3.37
C SER A 142 22.40 46.85 -2.00
N TYR A 143 22.79 47.68 -1.02
CA TYR A 143 23.03 47.26 0.37
C TYR A 143 22.16 48.06 1.33
N PHE A 144 21.37 47.36 2.15
CA PHE A 144 20.55 47.94 3.21
C PHE A 144 21.09 47.46 4.56
N GLY A 145 21.61 48.38 5.37
CA GLY A 145 22.23 48.04 6.67
C GLY A 145 21.24 47.76 7.81
N ASN A 146 19.94 47.82 7.56
CA ASN A 146 18.88 47.60 8.54
C ASN A 146 17.61 47.04 7.85
N ASN A 147 16.54 46.82 8.62
CA ASN A 147 15.27 46.28 8.14
C ASN A 147 14.65 47.11 7.00
N VAL A 148 14.26 46.45 5.91
CA VAL A 148 13.58 47.02 4.74
C VAL A 148 12.08 46.77 4.85
N GLY A 149 11.30 47.84 5.04
CA GLY A 149 9.84 47.79 5.01
C GLY A 149 9.30 48.02 3.60
N ILE A 150 8.47 47.12 3.10
CA ILE A 150 7.72 47.27 1.85
C ILE A 150 6.24 47.37 2.23
N GLY A 151 5.65 48.56 2.10
CA GLY A 151 4.27 48.82 2.54
C GLY A 151 4.09 49.07 4.04
N THR A 152 5.17 49.15 4.82
CA THR A 152 5.15 49.46 6.26
C THR A 152 6.28 50.40 6.68
N THR A 153 6.01 51.28 7.64
CA THR A 153 6.99 52.19 8.26
C THR A 153 7.64 51.60 9.51
N THR A 154 7.20 50.42 9.97
CA THR A 154 7.69 49.75 11.19
C THR A 154 8.08 48.30 10.91
N PRO A 155 9.17 48.05 10.15
CA PRO A 155 9.57 46.69 9.79
C PRO A 155 10.13 45.93 11.02
N SER A 156 9.54 44.79 11.37
CA SER A 156 9.94 43.95 12.51
C SER A 156 11.02 42.90 12.17
N SER A 157 11.32 42.73 10.88
CA SER A 157 12.31 41.80 10.34
C SER A 157 13.13 42.46 9.22
N MET A 158 14.26 41.84 8.85
CA MET A 158 15.20 42.37 7.84
C MET A 158 14.53 42.74 6.51
N VAL A 159 13.53 41.97 6.09
CA VAL A 159 12.58 42.36 5.04
C VAL A 159 11.18 42.13 5.62
N HIS A 160 10.35 43.17 5.65
CA HIS A 160 8.96 43.09 6.11
C HIS A 160 8.05 43.62 5.00
N ILE A 161 7.34 42.71 4.34
CA ILE A 161 6.33 43.04 3.32
C ILE A 161 4.97 43.07 4.02
N TYR A 162 4.30 44.22 3.96
CA TYR A 162 2.96 44.42 4.52
C TYR A 162 2.02 44.93 3.43
N GLY A 163 0.86 44.28 3.32
CA GLY A 163 -0.23 44.69 2.44
C GLY A 163 -1.58 44.39 3.09
N ASN A 164 -2.64 44.99 2.54
CA ASN A 164 -4.01 44.81 3.06
C ASN A 164 -4.74 43.59 2.45
N SER A 165 -4.04 42.82 1.60
CA SER A 165 -4.56 41.63 0.90
C SER A 165 -3.45 40.61 0.66
N ALA A 166 -3.82 39.35 0.41
CA ALA A 166 -2.87 38.30 0.03
C ALA A 166 -2.14 38.60 -1.31
N ALA A 167 -2.71 39.48 -2.15
CA ALA A 167 -2.06 39.96 -3.37
C ALA A 167 -0.97 41.02 -3.09
N SER A 168 -1.15 41.83 -2.05
CA SER A 168 -0.23 42.91 -1.68
C SER A 168 0.82 42.50 -0.62
N SER A 169 0.68 41.30 -0.02
CA SER A 169 1.54 40.78 1.06
C SER A 169 2.26 39.49 0.66
N ARG A 170 2.81 39.42 -0.56
CA ARG A 170 3.52 38.25 -1.05
C ARG A 170 4.92 38.59 -1.53
N LEU A 171 5.83 37.64 -1.37
CA LEU A 171 7.07 37.57 -2.14
C LEU A 171 6.75 36.79 -3.43
N THR A 172 7.02 37.39 -4.58
CA THR A 172 6.87 36.75 -5.90
C THR A 172 8.25 36.49 -6.49
N LEU A 173 8.50 35.25 -6.92
CA LEU A 173 9.66 34.88 -7.72
C LEU A 173 9.16 34.47 -9.10
N THR A 174 9.55 35.22 -10.14
CA THR A 174 9.22 34.93 -11.53
C THR A 174 10.45 34.42 -12.26
N ARG A 175 10.27 33.43 -13.14
CA ARG A 175 11.32 32.92 -14.02
C ARG A 175 10.98 33.28 -15.46
N SER A 176 11.88 33.99 -16.15
CA SER A 176 11.59 34.66 -17.43
C SER A 176 11.57 33.73 -18.65
N ASP A 177 11.92 32.46 -18.51
CA ASP A 177 12.06 31.48 -19.60
C ASP A 177 10.84 30.54 -19.75
N VAL A 178 9.82 30.71 -18.91
CA VAL A 178 8.55 29.97 -18.97
C VAL A 178 7.39 30.92 -18.69
N ASP A 179 6.47 31.07 -19.64
CA ASP A 179 5.40 32.10 -19.69
C ASP A 179 4.36 32.06 -18.54
N SER A 180 4.56 31.32 -17.45
CA SER A 180 3.52 31.20 -16.40
C SER A 180 3.95 30.67 -15.02
N ASP A 181 5.25 30.42 -14.78
CA ASP A 181 5.69 29.92 -13.46
C ASP A 181 6.03 31.09 -12.53
N GLU A 182 5.06 31.46 -11.69
CA GLU A 182 5.27 32.38 -10.56
C GLU A 182 5.22 31.60 -9.24
N MET A 183 6.29 31.65 -8.44
CA MET A 183 6.24 31.17 -7.07
C MET A 183 5.80 32.29 -6.14
N TYR A 184 4.66 32.10 -5.47
CA TYR A 184 4.21 33.00 -4.41
C TYR A 184 4.51 32.41 -3.03
N MET A 185 5.09 33.25 -2.16
CA MET A 185 5.13 33.02 -0.73
C MET A 185 4.33 34.13 -0.05
N GLY A 186 3.18 33.78 0.53
CA GLY A 186 2.28 34.77 1.13
C GLY A 186 1.36 34.17 2.19
N MET A 187 0.89 35.02 3.09
CA MET A 187 -0.07 34.63 4.12
C MET A 187 -1.49 34.58 3.54
N VAL A 188 -2.26 33.55 3.90
CA VAL A 188 -3.66 33.38 3.45
C VAL A 188 -4.70 33.84 4.45
N SER A 189 -4.31 33.90 5.71
CA SER A 189 -5.09 34.35 6.86
C SER A 189 -4.13 34.45 8.05
N ARG A 190 -4.59 34.97 9.19
CA ARG A 190 -3.83 34.99 10.45
C ARG A 190 -3.29 33.57 10.72
N GLY A 191 -1.98 33.39 10.53
CA GLY A 191 -1.24 32.21 10.99
C GLY A 191 -0.79 31.17 9.94
N GLY A 192 -1.28 31.18 8.70
CA GLY A 192 -0.90 30.17 7.69
C GLY A 192 0.00 30.69 6.56
N ILE A 193 1.01 29.91 6.15
CA ILE A 193 1.86 30.20 4.99
C ILE A 193 1.34 29.38 3.79
N LYS A 194 0.93 30.05 2.70
CA LYS A 194 0.87 29.41 1.38
C LYS A 194 2.28 29.43 0.81
N MET A 195 2.93 28.28 0.85
CA MET A 195 4.10 28.00 0.03
C MET A 195 3.55 27.22 -1.16
N LEU A 196 3.69 27.74 -2.37
CA LEU A 196 3.47 27.00 -3.62
C LEU A 196 2.05 27.05 -4.20
N ASP A 197 1.76 28.16 -4.90
CA ASP A 197 0.95 28.11 -6.12
C ASP A 197 1.92 27.70 -7.25
N ILE A 198 1.78 26.51 -7.83
CA ILE A 198 2.37 26.17 -9.13
C ILE A 198 1.17 26.01 -10.05
N GLY A 199 0.75 27.10 -10.66
CA GLY A 199 -0.41 27.12 -11.52
C GLY A 199 -0.44 28.39 -12.35
N GLY A 200 -0.46 28.25 -13.67
CA GLY A 200 -0.56 29.38 -14.58
C GLY A 200 -1.78 30.24 -14.32
N ALA A 201 -1.70 31.50 -14.79
CA ALA A 201 -2.48 32.69 -14.43
C ALA A 201 -4.04 32.60 -14.43
N THR A 202 -4.66 31.45 -14.69
CA THR A 202 -6.11 31.30 -14.83
C THR A 202 -6.77 30.27 -13.90
N THR A 203 -6.03 29.42 -13.19
CA THR A 203 -6.59 28.49 -12.19
C THR A 203 -5.59 28.21 -11.06
N ALA A 204 -5.77 28.85 -9.92
CA ALA A 204 -4.97 28.65 -8.71
C ALA A 204 -5.19 27.23 -8.17
N THR A 205 -4.35 26.29 -8.58
CA THR A 205 -4.37 24.92 -8.06
C THR A 205 -3.47 24.90 -6.85
N ILE A 206 -4.05 24.75 -5.66
CA ILE A 206 -3.29 24.74 -4.40
C ILE A 206 -2.42 23.47 -4.37
N ALA A 207 -1.10 23.62 -4.54
CA ALA A 207 -0.19 22.49 -4.44
C ALA A 207 -0.07 22.01 -2.99
N ALA A 208 0.25 22.92 -2.06
CA ALA A 208 0.30 22.63 -0.62
C ALA A 208 -0.10 23.85 0.23
N THR A 209 -0.66 23.59 1.41
CA THR A 209 -0.98 24.60 2.43
C THR A 209 -0.36 24.20 3.75
N PHE A 210 0.30 25.14 4.43
CA PHE A 210 0.82 24.96 5.79
C PHE A 210 0.04 25.87 6.75
N THR A 211 -0.64 25.29 7.73
CA THR A 211 -1.47 26.01 8.71
C THR A 211 -0.68 26.39 9.97
N GLU A 212 -1.21 27.30 10.78
CA GLU A 212 -0.56 27.76 12.03
C GLU A 212 -0.31 26.62 13.02
N ASP A 213 -1.23 25.65 13.07
CA ASP A 213 -1.10 24.49 13.95
C ASP A 213 -0.09 23.46 13.40
N GLY A 214 0.51 23.68 12.23
CA GLY A 214 1.50 22.80 11.61
C GLY A 214 0.89 21.66 10.78
N SER A 215 -0.37 21.79 10.36
CA SER A 215 -1.01 20.85 9.45
C SER A 215 -0.67 21.16 8.00
N VAL A 216 -0.50 20.12 7.18
CA VAL A 216 -0.16 20.20 5.76
C VAL A 216 -1.32 19.68 4.93
N GLY A 217 -1.90 20.53 4.10
CA GLY A 217 -2.94 20.15 3.14
C GLY A 217 -2.38 20.12 1.72
N ILE A 218 -2.41 18.98 1.04
CA ILE A 218 -2.10 18.84 -0.39
C ILE A 218 -3.42 18.79 -1.15
N GLY A 219 -3.66 19.75 -2.04
CA GLY A 219 -4.96 19.92 -2.72
C GLY A 219 -6.08 20.50 -1.85
N THR A 220 -5.81 20.89 -0.59
CA THR A 220 -6.78 21.51 0.33
C THR A 220 -6.14 22.65 1.13
N THR A 221 -6.96 23.62 1.55
CA THR A 221 -6.55 24.75 2.42
C THR A 221 -6.99 24.60 3.87
N ASN A 222 -7.84 23.63 4.17
CA ASN A 222 -8.37 23.40 5.51
C ASN A 222 -8.26 21.92 5.87
N PRO A 223 -7.03 21.42 6.10
CA PRO A 223 -6.82 20.02 6.45
C PRO A 223 -7.47 19.69 7.80
N TYR A 224 -8.16 18.55 7.88
CA TYR A 224 -8.77 18.01 9.10
C TYR A 224 -7.75 17.37 10.06
N SER A 225 -6.54 17.07 9.58
CA SER A 225 -5.46 16.43 10.34
C SER A 225 -4.10 17.01 9.95
N LYS A 226 -3.02 16.56 10.62
CA LYS A 226 -1.65 17.05 10.39
C LYS A 226 -1.15 16.88 8.97
N LEU A 227 -1.63 15.86 8.26
CA LEU A 227 -1.41 15.70 6.84
C LEU A 227 -2.73 15.25 6.21
N GLU A 228 -3.22 16.03 5.25
CA GLU A 228 -4.37 15.67 4.41
C GLU A 228 -4.01 15.79 2.94
N ILE A 229 -4.33 14.76 2.18
CA ILE A 229 -4.22 14.74 0.72
C ILE A 229 -5.64 14.64 0.19
N LYS A 230 -6.11 15.69 -0.49
CA LYS A 230 -7.44 15.77 -1.05
C LYS A 230 -7.43 15.34 -2.52
N ASP A 231 -8.35 14.45 -2.89
CA ASP A 231 -8.57 13.96 -4.26
C ASP A 231 -7.30 13.40 -4.94
N GLY A 232 -6.35 12.87 -4.15
CA GLY A 232 -5.04 12.42 -4.60
C GLY A 232 -4.59 11.10 -4.00
N SER A 233 -3.52 10.55 -4.57
CA SER A 233 -2.90 9.28 -4.16
C SER A 233 -1.51 9.52 -3.58
N VAL A 234 -1.02 8.61 -2.74
CA VAL A 234 0.39 8.59 -2.28
C VAL A 234 1.12 7.51 -3.03
N TYR A 235 2.19 7.87 -3.74
CA TYR A 235 3.08 6.93 -4.42
C TYR A 235 4.43 6.87 -3.69
N LEU A 236 4.98 5.66 -3.60
CA LEU A 236 6.34 5.37 -3.17
C LEU A 236 7.09 4.82 -4.38
N SER A 237 8.17 5.48 -4.75
CA SER A 237 8.97 5.12 -5.93
C SER A 237 10.46 5.20 -5.64
N ASP A 238 11.21 4.40 -6.38
CA ASP A 238 12.67 4.34 -6.37
C ASP A 238 13.15 4.13 -7.81
N SER A 239 14.18 4.86 -8.24
CA SER A 239 14.74 4.72 -9.59
C SER A 239 15.32 3.35 -9.87
N ASP A 240 15.71 2.61 -8.82
CA ASP A 240 16.30 1.28 -8.92
C ASP A 240 15.23 0.16 -8.98
N VAL A 241 13.95 0.49 -8.78
CA VAL A 241 12.83 -0.45 -8.95
C VAL A 241 12.42 -0.50 -10.42
N SER A 242 12.27 -1.71 -10.97
CA SER A 242 11.84 -1.93 -12.35
C SER A 242 10.67 -2.92 -12.42
N GLN A 243 9.51 -2.54 -11.88
CA GLN A 243 8.33 -3.41 -11.87
C GLN A 243 7.68 -3.54 -13.27
N PRO A 244 7.18 -4.73 -13.65
CA PRO A 244 6.79 -5.03 -15.04
C PRO A 244 5.42 -4.46 -15.46
N ILE A 245 4.62 -3.95 -14.53
CA ILE A 245 3.24 -3.45 -14.74
C ILE A 245 3.27 -1.96 -15.14
N THR A 246 4.06 -1.63 -16.15
CA THR A 246 4.32 -0.25 -16.61
C THR A 246 3.14 0.41 -17.33
N GLY A 247 2.18 -0.40 -17.80
CA GLY A 247 0.96 0.07 -18.45
C GLY A 247 -0.12 0.59 -17.49
N ALA A 248 -0.04 0.21 -16.21
CA ALA A 248 -0.97 0.66 -15.17
C ALA A 248 -0.32 1.68 -14.22
N TRP A 249 0.98 1.55 -13.95
CA TRP A 249 1.71 2.39 -13.01
C TRP A 249 3.12 2.71 -13.53
N PRO A 250 3.76 3.80 -13.09
CA PRO A 250 5.16 4.06 -13.40
C PRO A 250 6.07 2.88 -13.03
N ALA A 251 7.10 2.61 -13.86
CA ALA A 251 8.00 1.47 -13.68
C ALA A 251 8.80 1.51 -12.37
N THR A 252 8.98 2.69 -11.80
CA THR A 252 9.75 2.97 -10.58
C THR A 252 8.92 2.92 -9.30
N THR A 253 7.60 2.74 -9.39
CA THR A 253 6.72 2.69 -8.22
C THR A 253 6.78 1.31 -7.56
N TYR A 254 7.01 1.25 -6.25
CA TYR A 254 6.98 0.00 -5.47
C TYR A 254 5.83 -0.07 -4.47
N GLY A 255 5.09 1.03 -4.26
CA GLY A 255 3.88 0.97 -3.44
C GLY A 255 3.04 2.24 -3.53
N PHE A 256 1.75 2.12 -3.20
CA PHE A 256 0.86 3.26 -3.20
C PHE A 256 -0.37 3.08 -2.32
N LEU A 257 -0.96 4.22 -1.96
CA LEU A 257 -2.27 4.37 -1.32
C LEU A 257 -3.18 5.15 -2.27
N THR A 258 -4.26 4.53 -2.75
CA THR A 258 -5.19 5.12 -3.72
C THR A 258 -6.65 4.96 -3.27
N PRO A 259 -7.56 5.89 -3.63
CA PRO A 259 -8.99 5.68 -3.41
C PRO A 259 -9.50 4.48 -4.24
N ILE A 260 -10.38 3.65 -3.65
CA ILE A 260 -11.05 2.57 -4.39
C ILE A 260 -12.11 3.16 -5.33
N ASN A 261 -12.86 4.15 -4.86
CA ASN A 261 -13.90 4.82 -5.62
C ASN A 261 -14.02 6.29 -5.21
N GLY A 262 -14.09 7.20 -6.19
CA GLY A 262 -14.16 8.65 -5.92
C GLY A 262 -15.45 9.11 -5.22
N THR A 263 -16.53 8.34 -5.30
CA THR A 263 -17.84 8.69 -4.70
C THR A 263 -18.18 7.81 -3.50
N ALA A 264 -17.98 6.49 -3.61
CA ALA A 264 -18.27 5.54 -2.55
C ALA A 264 -17.17 5.49 -1.47
N GLY A 265 -16.00 6.09 -1.74
CA GLY A 265 -14.84 6.05 -0.86
C GLY A 265 -14.14 4.69 -0.87
N GLY A 266 -13.34 4.45 0.18
CA GLY A 266 -12.50 3.26 0.33
C GLY A 266 -11.03 3.53 0.00
N LEU A 267 -10.14 2.77 0.62
CA LEU A 267 -8.70 2.90 0.50
C LEU A 267 -8.10 1.58 0.01
N TRP A 268 -7.26 1.66 -1.02
CA TRP A 268 -6.49 0.56 -1.53
C TRP A 268 -5.01 0.78 -1.18
N LEU A 269 -4.44 -0.17 -0.43
CA LEU A 269 -2.99 -0.29 -0.21
C LEU A 269 -2.44 -1.37 -1.14
N THR A 270 -1.45 -1.01 -1.95
CA THR A 270 -0.82 -1.93 -2.91
C THR A 270 0.69 -1.79 -2.83
N GLY A 271 1.39 -2.92 -2.76
CA GLY A 271 2.82 -2.99 -3.04
C GLY A 271 3.08 -3.70 -4.37
N LEU A 272 4.13 -3.28 -5.05
CA LEU A 272 4.58 -3.81 -6.33
C LEU A 272 6.02 -4.32 -6.17
N SER A 273 6.35 -5.40 -6.87
CA SER A 273 7.69 -5.99 -6.88
C SER A 273 7.99 -6.55 -8.26
N ASP A 274 9.27 -6.58 -8.64
CA ASP A 274 9.75 -6.98 -9.97
C ASP A 274 10.35 -8.40 -10.03
N THR A 275 10.91 -8.90 -8.93
CA THR A 275 11.84 -10.05 -8.92
C THR A 275 11.44 -11.10 -7.89
N ASP A 276 10.33 -11.82 -8.11
CA ASP A 276 9.84 -12.91 -7.24
C ASP A 276 9.89 -12.61 -5.72
N ALA A 277 9.89 -11.33 -5.35
CA ALA A 277 10.05 -10.86 -4.00
C ALA A 277 8.68 -10.51 -3.43
N THR A 278 8.60 -10.48 -2.10
CA THR A 278 7.34 -10.17 -1.43
C THR A 278 6.94 -8.72 -1.72
N ALA A 279 5.89 -8.53 -2.51
CA ALA A 279 5.41 -7.20 -2.89
C ALA A 279 4.84 -6.39 -1.71
N THR A 280 4.25 -7.05 -0.71
CA THR A 280 3.70 -6.37 0.48
C THR A 280 3.89 -7.22 1.73
N ARG A 281 4.41 -6.59 2.79
CA ARG A 281 4.56 -7.22 4.11
C ARG A 281 3.99 -6.30 5.18
N ILE A 282 3.10 -6.83 6.01
CA ILE A 282 2.59 -6.17 7.22
C ILE A 282 3.17 -6.92 8.43
N SER A 283 3.88 -6.22 9.31
CA SER A 283 4.55 -6.84 10.47
C SER A 283 4.56 -5.89 11.67
N GLY A 284 4.31 -6.44 12.85
CA GLY A 284 4.45 -5.76 14.13
C GLY A 284 5.52 -6.45 14.98
N ILE A 285 6.37 -5.66 15.63
CA ILE A 285 7.46 -6.14 16.49
C ILE A 285 7.26 -5.53 17.87
N MET A 286 7.08 -6.38 18.90
CA MET A 286 6.92 -5.95 20.28
C MET A 286 8.25 -6.00 21.02
N GLY A 287 8.56 -4.96 21.78
CA GLY A 287 9.90 -4.70 22.36
C GLY A 287 10.18 -5.39 23.70
N THR A 288 9.41 -6.38 24.13
CA THR A 288 9.66 -7.08 25.40
C THR A 288 9.74 -8.58 25.23
N ASN A 289 10.67 -9.22 25.94
CA ASN A 289 10.87 -10.68 25.92
C ASN A 289 9.92 -11.38 26.89
N ASN A 290 8.69 -10.88 27.05
CA ASN A 290 7.73 -11.41 28.00
C ASN A 290 6.89 -12.52 27.34
N PRO A 291 6.90 -13.76 27.85
CA PRO A 291 6.17 -14.88 27.25
C PRO A 291 4.64 -14.80 27.43
N THR A 292 4.11 -13.83 28.18
CA THR A 292 2.68 -13.74 28.51
C THR A 292 1.99 -12.49 27.95
N ASP A 293 2.50 -11.90 26.86
CA ASP A 293 1.85 -10.72 26.28
C ASP A 293 0.47 -11.08 25.73
N SER A 294 -0.58 -10.43 26.26
CA SER A 294 -1.96 -10.56 25.81
C SER A 294 -2.34 -9.50 24.76
N VAL A 295 -1.41 -8.62 24.40
CA VAL A 295 -1.61 -7.57 23.40
C VAL A 295 -1.14 -8.08 22.03
N PRO A 296 -1.96 -7.94 20.96
CA PRO A 296 -1.55 -8.36 19.63
C PRO A 296 -0.49 -7.40 19.04
N ALA A 297 0.56 -7.96 18.44
CA ALA A 297 1.56 -7.18 17.70
C ALA A 297 1.00 -6.51 16.43
N VAL A 298 -0.02 -7.13 15.82
CA VAL A 298 -0.80 -6.58 14.71
C VAL A 298 -2.27 -6.90 14.96
N SER A 299 -3.13 -5.88 14.89
CA SER A 299 -4.58 -6.03 15.06
C SER A 299 -5.31 -5.52 13.81
N PHE A 300 -6.25 -6.31 13.31
CA PHE A 300 -7.18 -5.91 12.26
C PHE A 300 -8.59 -5.84 12.84
N THR A 301 -9.33 -4.78 12.54
CA THR A 301 -10.68 -4.56 13.08
C THR A 301 -11.65 -4.25 11.97
N ALA A 302 -12.68 -5.09 11.84
CA ALA A 302 -13.81 -4.87 10.94
C ALA A 302 -15.05 -4.45 11.76
N SER A 303 -15.72 -3.40 11.31
CA SER A 303 -16.91 -2.86 11.97
C SER A 303 -17.81 -2.18 10.93
N LYS A 304 -19.08 -1.98 11.28
CA LYS A 304 -20.01 -1.21 10.46
C LYS A 304 -20.46 0.05 11.18
N TYR A 305 -20.86 1.06 10.42
CA TYR A 305 -21.39 2.30 10.97
C TYR A 305 -22.78 2.08 11.58
N ASN A 306 -23.01 2.58 12.79
CA ASN A 306 -24.34 2.74 13.38
C ASN A 306 -24.73 4.21 13.27
N THR A 307 -26.01 4.52 13.09
CA THR A 307 -26.58 5.85 12.76
C THR A 307 -26.42 6.93 13.85
N SER A 308 -25.42 6.81 14.73
CA SER A 308 -25.10 7.79 15.77
C SER A 308 -23.59 7.76 16.07
N VAL A 309 -22.78 8.36 15.18
CA VAL A 309 -21.37 8.74 15.40
C VAL A 309 -20.41 7.61 15.85
N SER A 310 -20.86 6.35 15.89
CA SER A 310 -20.09 5.22 16.39
C SER A 310 -20.14 4.04 15.43
N THR A 311 -19.10 3.20 15.50
CA THR A 311 -19.11 1.89 14.85
C THR A 311 -19.79 0.86 15.75
N GLN A 312 -20.20 -0.26 15.17
CA GLN A 312 -20.72 -1.44 15.85
C GLN A 312 -20.16 -2.73 15.25
N ALA A 313 -20.33 -3.84 15.96
CA ALA A 313 -19.94 -5.16 15.48
C ALA A 313 -20.72 -5.56 14.21
N LEU A 314 -20.03 -6.32 13.35
CA LEU A 314 -20.65 -7.00 12.22
C LEU A 314 -21.59 -8.10 12.69
N GLY A 315 -22.65 -8.35 11.92
CA GLY A 315 -23.60 -9.44 12.12
C GLY A 315 -22.99 -10.80 11.79
N ASN A 316 -23.68 -11.86 12.20
CA ASN A 316 -23.14 -13.23 12.14
C ASN A 316 -22.74 -13.69 10.74
N THR A 317 -23.46 -13.26 9.70
CA THR A 317 -23.23 -13.63 8.30
C THR A 317 -22.50 -12.54 7.50
N GLU A 318 -22.19 -11.40 8.12
CA GLU A 318 -21.46 -10.31 7.45
C GLU A 318 -19.97 -10.66 7.36
N THR A 319 -19.36 -10.38 6.21
CA THR A 319 -17.94 -10.64 5.97
C THR A 319 -17.08 -9.63 6.73
N ALA A 320 -16.22 -10.13 7.63
CA ALA A 320 -15.23 -9.32 8.32
C ALA A 320 -13.94 -9.20 7.52
N PHE A 321 -13.43 -10.33 7.02
CA PHE A 321 -12.22 -10.38 6.19
C PHE A 321 -12.36 -11.41 5.08
N GLN A 322 -11.69 -11.14 3.96
CA GLN A 322 -11.70 -12.01 2.81
C GLN A 322 -10.32 -12.02 2.16
N PHE A 323 -9.88 -13.21 1.74
CA PHE A 323 -8.70 -13.40 0.92
C PHE A 323 -9.15 -13.86 -0.46
N THR A 324 -8.61 -13.24 -1.49
CA THR A 324 -8.95 -13.54 -2.88
C THR A 324 -7.72 -13.89 -3.69
N ASN A 325 -7.90 -14.76 -4.68
CA ASN A 325 -7.01 -14.92 -5.82
C ASN A 325 -7.66 -14.22 -7.01
N GLU A 326 -7.23 -12.99 -7.29
CA GLU A 326 -7.93 -12.04 -8.15
C GLU A 326 -9.41 -11.89 -7.74
N SER A 327 -10.33 -12.35 -8.59
CA SER A 327 -11.78 -12.31 -8.37
C SER A 327 -12.33 -13.52 -7.59
N SER A 328 -11.52 -14.55 -7.36
CA SER A 328 -11.94 -15.79 -6.69
C SER A 328 -11.73 -15.70 -5.19
N VAL A 329 -12.79 -15.86 -4.41
CA VAL A 329 -12.71 -15.92 -2.94
C VAL A 329 -12.15 -17.26 -2.50
N ILE A 330 -11.02 -17.25 -1.79
CA ILE A 330 -10.35 -18.48 -1.30
C ILE A 330 -10.51 -18.69 0.20
N THR A 331 -10.75 -17.63 0.97
CA THR A 331 -11.03 -17.73 2.42
C THR A 331 -11.90 -16.56 2.86
N THR A 332 -12.91 -16.82 3.70
CA THR A 332 -13.75 -15.77 4.31
C THR A 332 -13.83 -15.97 5.82
N ILE A 333 -13.73 -14.87 6.56
CA ILE A 333 -13.98 -14.81 8.01
C ILE A 333 -15.22 -13.93 8.23
N TYR A 334 -16.22 -14.47 8.93
CA TYR A 334 -17.48 -13.77 9.23
C TYR A 334 -17.46 -13.07 10.59
N GLY A 335 -18.39 -12.14 10.82
CA GLY A 335 -18.51 -11.38 12.07
C GLY A 335 -18.72 -12.23 13.32
N ASN A 336 -19.27 -13.44 13.21
CA ASN A 336 -19.38 -14.36 14.34
C ASN A 336 -18.09 -15.13 14.66
N GLY A 337 -17.08 -15.09 13.79
CA GLY A 337 -15.83 -15.84 13.91
C GLY A 337 -15.79 -17.15 13.10
N ASN A 338 -16.87 -17.49 12.39
CA ASN A 338 -16.85 -18.63 11.46
C ASN A 338 -15.88 -18.34 10.30
N MET A 339 -15.26 -19.40 9.79
CA MET A 339 -14.33 -19.32 8.67
C MET A 339 -14.70 -20.35 7.60
N THR A 340 -14.64 -19.95 6.33
CA THR A 340 -14.70 -20.86 5.18
C THR A 340 -13.36 -20.87 4.46
N ILE A 341 -12.92 -22.06 4.04
CA ILE A 341 -11.69 -22.29 3.28
C ILE A 341 -12.09 -22.98 1.99
N GLY A 342 -11.69 -22.46 0.83
CA GLY A 342 -12.07 -23.02 -0.48
C GLY A 342 -11.39 -24.36 -0.81
N GLY A 343 -10.37 -24.76 -0.03
CA GLY A 343 -9.63 -26.01 -0.16
C GLY A 343 -9.60 -26.83 1.14
N SER A 344 -8.52 -27.56 1.37
CA SER A 344 -8.32 -28.40 2.57
C SER A 344 -7.40 -27.74 3.60
N LEU A 345 -7.66 -27.99 4.89
CA LEU A 345 -6.74 -27.66 5.98
C LEU A 345 -5.75 -28.81 6.20
N THR A 346 -4.51 -28.65 5.71
CA THR A 346 -3.44 -29.63 5.91
C THR A 346 -2.61 -29.29 7.15
N GLN A 347 -2.30 -30.31 7.96
CA GLN A 347 -1.46 -30.19 9.15
C GLN A 347 -0.19 -31.04 8.99
N ASN A 348 0.96 -30.47 9.36
CA ASN A 348 2.25 -31.17 9.28
C ASN A 348 2.24 -32.45 10.13
N SER A 349 2.60 -33.59 9.54
CA SER A 349 2.61 -34.91 10.20
C SER A 349 3.86 -35.74 9.85
N ASP A 350 4.89 -35.08 9.30
CA ASP A 350 6.17 -35.69 8.90
C ASP A 350 6.90 -36.31 10.11
N GLU A 351 7.47 -37.51 9.95
CA GLU A 351 8.18 -38.20 11.02
C GLU A 351 9.37 -37.40 11.58
N ARG A 352 10.02 -36.58 10.75
CA ARG A 352 11.18 -35.75 11.13
C ARG A 352 10.80 -34.61 12.08
N LEU A 353 9.51 -34.29 12.16
CA LEU A 353 8.96 -33.29 13.07
C LEU A 353 8.48 -33.91 14.40
N LYS A 354 8.65 -35.23 14.59
CA LYS A 354 8.14 -35.99 15.75
C LYS A 354 9.28 -36.69 16.49
N THR A 355 9.10 -36.85 17.79
CA THR A 355 9.99 -37.64 18.66
C THR A 355 9.14 -38.40 19.68
N ASN A 356 9.71 -39.42 20.34
CA ASN A 356 9.02 -40.27 21.32
C ASN A 356 7.70 -40.86 20.80
N ILE A 357 7.72 -41.43 19.59
CA ILE A 357 6.54 -42.04 18.96
C ILE A 357 6.22 -43.35 19.68
N GLN A 358 5.02 -43.44 20.27
CA GLN A 358 4.50 -44.62 20.97
C GLN A 358 3.15 -45.04 20.38
N ASN A 359 2.85 -46.33 20.44
CA ASN A 359 1.55 -46.85 20.02
C ASN A 359 0.46 -46.46 21.02
N LEU A 360 -0.71 -46.07 20.52
CA LEU A 360 -1.91 -45.93 21.35
C LEU A 360 -2.46 -47.31 21.72
N THR A 361 -2.80 -47.50 23.00
CA THR A 361 -3.26 -48.78 23.55
C THR A 361 -4.73 -48.81 23.95
N ASP A 362 -5.35 -47.66 24.24
CA ASP A 362 -6.66 -47.59 24.92
C ASP A 362 -7.66 -46.69 24.18
N GLY A 363 -8.00 -47.02 22.94
CA GLY A 363 -8.94 -46.23 22.14
C GLY A 363 -10.36 -46.24 22.69
N VAL A 364 -10.96 -47.42 22.86
CA VAL A 364 -12.35 -47.58 23.31
C VAL A 364 -12.53 -47.08 24.74
N SER A 365 -11.58 -47.42 25.63
CA SER A 365 -11.64 -47.04 27.05
C SER A 365 -11.66 -45.53 27.25
N ILE A 366 -10.84 -44.79 26.49
CA ILE A 366 -10.78 -43.33 26.54
C ILE A 366 -12.06 -42.72 25.98
N LEU A 367 -12.50 -43.14 24.79
CA LEU A 367 -13.68 -42.57 24.14
C LEU A 367 -14.97 -42.81 24.92
N ASN A 368 -15.11 -43.94 25.63
CA ASN A 368 -16.26 -44.23 26.48
C ASN A 368 -16.41 -43.27 27.68
N GLN A 369 -15.33 -42.57 28.07
CA GLN A 369 -15.38 -41.58 29.14
C GLN A 369 -15.79 -40.20 28.64
N ILE A 370 -15.75 -39.96 27.33
CA ILE A 370 -16.10 -38.68 26.71
C ILE A 370 -17.58 -38.68 26.36
N ARG A 371 -18.29 -37.63 26.78
CA ARG A 371 -19.72 -37.47 26.52
C ARG A 371 -19.97 -36.60 25.29
N PRO A 372 -20.51 -37.14 24.19
CA PRO A 372 -21.03 -36.33 23.09
C PRO A 372 -22.27 -35.57 23.55
N VAL A 373 -22.39 -34.31 23.14
CA VAL A 373 -23.52 -33.43 23.49
C VAL A 373 -24.00 -32.66 22.25
N SER A 374 -25.30 -32.35 22.23
CA SER A 374 -25.84 -31.28 21.40
C SER A 374 -26.01 -30.01 22.24
N TYR A 375 -25.83 -28.85 21.63
CA TYR A 375 -25.95 -27.56 22.31
C TYR A 375 -26.31 -26.45 21.34
N ILE A 376 -26.82 -25.34 21.87
CA ILE A 376 -27.06 -24.11 21.12
C ILE A 376 -25.97 -23.10 21.48
N LEU A 377 -25.26 -22.59 20.48
CA LEU A 377 -24.26 -21.55 20.70
C LEU A 377 -24.95 -20.24 21.09
N LYS A 378 -24.63 -19.71 22.27
CA LYS A 378 -25.19 -18.44 22.76
C LYS A 378 -24.99 -17.25 21.79
N LYS A 379 -23.94 -17.29 20.96
CA LYS A 379 -23.60 -16.21 20.03
C LYS A 379 -24.37 -16.30 18.71
N THR A 380 -24.61 -17.51 18.20
CA THR A 380 -25.23 -17.71 16.87
C THR A 380 -26.66 -18.23 16.93
N ASP A 381 -27.11 -18.73 18.09
CA ASP A 381 -28.38 -19.44 18.28
C ASP A 381 -28.54 -20.67 17.37
N GLU A 382 -27.42 -21.26 16.97
CA GLU A 382 -27.39 -22.43 16.09
C GLU A 382 -27.22 -23.73 16.88
N ASN A 383 -27.95 -24.76 16.45
CA ASN A 383 -27.77 -26.12 16.93
C ASN A 383 -26.44 -26.69 16.46
N ASN A 384 -25.63 -27.16 17.41
CA ASN A 384 -24.32 -27.73 17.18
C ASN A 384 -24.17 -29.05 17.96
N TYR A 385 -23.21 -29.86 17.53
CA TYR A 385 -22.83 -31.11 18.19
C TYR A 385 -21.35 -31.07 18.52
N GLY A 386 -20.97 -31.68 19.63
CA GLY A 386 -19.57 -31.73 20.04
C GLY A 386 -19.39 -32.25 21.45
N VAL A 387 -18.40 -31.70 22.14
CA VAL A 387 -18.02 -32.09 23.51
C VAL A 387 -17.84 -30.85 24.39
N ILE A 388 -17.93 -31.03 25.70
CA ILE A 388 -17.67 -29.96 26.67
C ILE A 388 -16.18 -29.95 27.00
N ALA A 389 -15.49 -28.85 26.71
CA ALA A 389 -14.04 -28.73 26.90
C ALA A 389 -13.58 -29.05 28.33
N GLN A 390 -14.36 -28.64 29.34
CA GLN A 390 -14.08 -28.91 30.76
C GLN A 390 -14.22 -30.39 31.15
N GLU A 391 -15.03 -31.15 30.41
CA GLU A 391 -15.17 -32.60 30.60
C GLU A 391 -14.00 -33.33 29.93
N VAL A 392 -13.64 -32.92 28.70
CA VAL A 392 -12.50 -33.45 27.95
C VAL A 392 -11.19 -33.22 28.69
N GLU A 393 -10.99 -32.04 29.28
CA GLU A 393 -9.75 -31.67 29.98
C GLU A 393 -9.38 -32.64 31.12
N LYS A 394 -10.37 -33.29 31.74
CA LYS A 394 -10.14 -34.28 32.81
C LYS A 394 -9.60 -35.62 32.29
N ILE A 395 -9.76 -35.89 30.99
CA ILE A 395 -9.45 -37.18 30.36
C ILE A 395 -8.27 -37.02 29.39
N LEU A 396 -8.36 -36.04 28.48
CA LEU A 396 -7.38 -35.69 27.46
C LEU A 396 -7.03 -34.19 27.55
N PRO A 397 -6.31 -33.76 28.61
CA PRO A 397 -5.97 -32.35 28.82
C PRO A 397 -5.21 -31.74 27.63
N GLU A 398 -4.41 -32.53 26.92
CA GLU A 398 -3.64 -32.13 25.74
C GLU A 398 -4.51 -31.72 24.53
N LEU A 399 -5.78 -32.11 24.51
CA LEU A 399 -6.71 -31.70 23.47
C LEU A 399 -7.46 -30.40 23.81
N VAL A 400 -7.20 -29.79 24.98
CA VAL A 400 -7.89 -28.58 25.44
C VAL A 400 -6.91 -27.42 25.59
N LEU A 401 -7.22 -26.31 24.92
CA LEU A 401 -6.48 -25.06 25.07
C LEU A 401 -7.31 -24.08 25.92
N THR A 402 -6.68 -23.44 26.91
CA THR A 402 -7.29 -22.35 27.68
C THR A 402 -6.68 -21.03 27.26
N SER A 403 -7.50 -20.12 26.74
CA SER A 403 -7.07 -18.76 26.37
C SER A 403 -6.62 -17.99 27.62
N PRO A 404 -5.38 -17.46 27.67
CA PRO A 404 -4.94 -16.64 28.81
C PRO A 404 -5.67 -15.30 28.94
N ALA A 405 -6.24 -14.79 27.84
CA ALA A 405 -6.85 -13.46 27.80
C ALA A 405 -8.23 -13.41 28.46
N ASP A 406 -9.04 -14.47 28.29
CA ASP A 406 -10.45 -14.50 28.72
C ASP A 406 -10.84 -15.82 29.43
N GLY A 407 -9.92 -16.78 29.55
CA GLY A 407 -10.16 -18.07 30.19
C GLY A 407 -11.05 -19.02 29.38
N ILE A 408 -11.43 -18.68 28.15
CA ILE A 408 -12.26 -19.54 27.31
C ILE A 408 -11.46 -20.79 26.91
N LYS A 409 -12.09 -21.95 27.04
CA LYS A 409 -11.50 -23.24 26.66
C LYS A 409 -11.98 -23.68 25.28
N SER A 410 -11.06 -24.13 24.44
CA SER A 410 -11.32 -24.70 23.11
C SER A 410 -10.78 -26.12 22.98
N VAL A 411 -11.31 -26.90 22.04
CA VAL A 411 -10.99 -28.32 21.86
C VAL A 411 -10.36 -28.56 20.48
N ASN A 412 -9.24 -29.28 20.45
CA ASN A 412 -8.66 -29.81 19.22
C ASN A 412 -9.43 -31.06 18.77
N TYR A 413 -10.52 -30.87 18.02
CA TYR A 413 -11.36 -31.97 17.53
C TYR A 413 -10.60 -32.97 16.64
N ILE A 414 -9.60 -32.51 15.88
CA ILE A 414 -8.81 -33.39 15.00
C ILE A 414 -7.95 -34.36 15.83
N GLY A 415 -7.58 -33.97 17.05
CA GLY A 415 -6.87 -34.83 17.99
C GLY A 415 -7.64 -36.06 18.46
N PHE A 416 -8.96 -36.14 18.27
CA PHE A 416 -9.72 -37.36 18.55
C PHE A 416 -9.54 -38.45 17.49
N ILE A 417 -9.12 -38.10 16.26
CA ILE A 417 -9.05 -39.04 15.13
C ILE A 417 -8.15 -40.25 15.45
N PRO A 418 -6.93 -40.10 16.01
CA PRO A 418 -6.11 -41.26 16.40
C PRO A 418 -6.79 -42.20 17.40
N PHE A 419 -7.54 -41.66 18.37
CA PHE A 419 -8.30 -42.46 19.33
C PHE A 419 -9.47 -43.19 18.66
N LEU A 420 -10.17 -42.54 17.72
CA LEU A 420 -11.22 -43.17 16.93
C LEU A 420 -10.68 -44.32 16.07
N ILE A 421 -9.53 -44.12 15.41
CA ILE A 421 -8.84 -45.17 14.64
C ILE A 421 -8.50 -46.35 15.56
N LYS A 422 -7.87 -46.08 16.71
CA LYS A 422 -7.48 -47.13 17.64
C LYS A 422 -8.70 -47.87 18.21
N ALA A 423 -9.76 -47.14 18.57
CA ALA A 423 -10.99 -47.74 19.06
C ALA A 423 -11.64 -48.65 18.01
N THR A 424 -11.60 -48.26 16.74
CA THR A 424 -12.09 -49.08 15.62
C THR A 424 -11.27 -50.37 15.48
N GLN A 425 -9.94 -50.28 15.60
CA GLN A 425 -9.06 -51.45 15.57
C GLN A 425 -9.35 -52.42 16.73
N GLU A 426 -9.54 -51.89 17.95
CA GLU A 426 -9.90 -52.69 19.14
C GLU A 426 -11.27 -53.36 19.00
N GLN A 427 -12.26 -52.62 18.50
CA GLN A 427 -13.59 -53.15 18.20
C GLN A 427 -13.52 -54.26 17.16
N GLN A 428 -12.74 -54.09 16.09
CA GLN A 428 -12.55 -55.13 15.07
C GLN A 428 -11.87 -56.38 15.65
N SER A 429 -10.87 -56.23 16.51
CA SER A 429 -10.24 -57.35 17.21
C SER A 429 -11.25 -58.10 18.07
N SER A 430 -12.12 -57.38 18.78
CA SER A 430 -13.17 -57.98 19.62
C SER A 430 -14.21 -58.73 18.78
N ILE A 431 -14.61 -58.18 17.63
CA ILE A 431 -15.52 -58.84 16.68
C ILE A 431 -14.93 -60.16 16.19
N ASN A 432 -13.64 -60.18 15.81
CA ASN A 432 -12.99 -61.39 15.35
C ASN A 432 -12.94 -62.48 16.44
N ILE A 433 -12.66 -62.09 17.69
CA ILE A 433 -12.68 -63.01 18.84
C ILE A 433 -14.10 -63.57 19.05
N LEU A 434 -15.11 -62.71 19.07
CA LEU A 434 -16.51 -63.13 19.23
C LEU A 434 -16.97 -64.07 18.12
N GLN A 435 -16.58 -63.83 16.87
CA GLN A 435 -16.88 -64.74 15.75
C GLN A 435 -16.23 -66.11 15.94
N ASN A 436 -14.97 -66.15 16.37
CA ASN A 436 -14.28 -67.41 16.67
C ASN A 436 -14.95 -68.19 17.80
N ASP A 437 -15.37 -67.50 18.86
CA ASP A 437 -16.07 -68.13 19.97
C ASP A 437 -17.45 -68.64 19.56
N ILE A 438 -18.20 -67.88 18.75
CA ILE A 438 -19.46 -68.33 18.15
C ILE A 438 -19.24 -69.61 17.32
N ASN A 439 -18.18 -69.68 16.52
CA ASN A 439 -17.87 -70.87 15.72
C ASN A 439 -17.53 -72.09 16.59
N LYS A 440 -16.74 -71.90 17.66
CA LYS A 440 -16.47 -72.97 18.64
C LYS A 440 -17.74 -73.45 19.32
N LEU A 441 -18.61 -72.53 19.75
CA LEU A 441 -19.88 -72.87 20.37
C LEU A 441 -20.80 -73.63 19.41
N LYS A 442 -20.88 -73.23 18.14
CA LYS A 442 -21.63 -73.97 17.11
C LYS A 442 -21.11 -75.39 16.92
N ALA A 443 -19.79 -75.57 16.85
CA ALA A 443 -19.17 -76.90 16.75
C ALA A 443 -19.49 -77.77 17.97
N GLN A 444 -19.43 -77.18 19.18
CA GLN A 444 -19.82 -77.87 20.42
C GLN A 444 -21.29 -78.27 20.43
N ILE A 445 -22.21 -77.39 20.00
CA ILE A 445 -23.64 -77.70 19.92
C ILE A 445 -23.89 -78.87 18.95
N ALA A 446 -23.26 -78.87 17.77
CA ALA A 446 -23.37 -79.95 16.80
C ALA A 446 -22.90 -81.30 17.38
N SER A 447 -21.91 -81.29 18.26
CA SER A 447 -21.43 -82.50 18.94
C SER A 447 -22.36 -83.00 20.05
N ILE A 448 -23.17 -82.12 20.66
CA ILE A 448 -24.08 -82.45 21.78
C ILE A 448 -25.45 -82.94 21.27
N SER A 449 -25.92 -82.45 20.11
CA SER A 449 -27.20 -82.83 19.52
C SER A 449 -27.23 -84.23 18.88
N GLY A 450 -26.35 -85.15 19.27
CA GLY A 450 -26.24 -86.46 18.62
C GLY A 450 -27.50 -87.33 18.74
N THR A 451 -28.03 -87.82 17.60
CA THR A 451 -28.28 -89.26 17.28
C THR A 451 -29.05 -89.45 15.94
N PRO A 452 -29.02 -90.63 15.27
CA PRO A 452 -27.92 -91.54 14.95
C PRO A 452 -27.89 -92.02 13.46
N SER A 453 -26.76 -92.64 13.06
CA SER A 453 -26.63 -93.71 12.06
C SER A 453 -27.02 -93.45 10.59
N GLY A 454 -26.00 -93.14 9.78
CA GLY A 454 -25.83 -93.78 8.47
C GLY A 454 -25.97 -92.87 7.24
N THR A 455 -24.90 -92.16 6.88
CA THR A 455 -24.16 -92.18 5.59
C THR A 455 -23.21 -90.96 5.54
N THR A 456 -21.90 -91.21 5.45
CA THR A 456 -20.81 -90.21 5.32
C THR A 456 -20.47 -89.99 3.84
N PRO A 457 -19.84 -88.87 3.43
CA PRO A 457 -18.37 -88.62 3.61
C PRO A 457 -18.06 -87.24 4.26
N LEU A 458 -17.14 -87.05 5.24
CA LEU A 458 -15.65 -86.95 5.17
C LEU A 458 -15.16 -86.21 3.90
N GLU A 459 -14.36 -85.14 3.84
CA GLU A 459 -13.39 -84.40 4.66
C GLU A 459 -12.89 -83.22 3.77
N PHE A 460 -12.27 -82.17 4.35
CA PHE A 460 -11.01 -81.49 3.91
C PHE A 460 -10.85 -80.13 4.64
N SER A 461 -10.05 -80.09 5.70
CA SER A 461 -8.64 -79.63 5.79
C SER A 461 -8.49 -78.10 5.68
N GLU A 462 -8.09 -77.40 6.75
CA GLU A 462 -6.69 -77.10 7.11
C GLU A 462 -5.83 -76.54 5.94
N TYR A 463 -5.21 -75.39 6.21
CA TYR A 463 -4.27 -74.58 5.40
C TYR A 463 -4.87 -73.62 4.35
N LEU A 464 -5.03 -72.35 4.75
CA LEU A 464 -4.59 -71.25 3.90
C LEU A 464 -3.82 -70.23 4.75
N GLU A 465 -2.49 -70.28 4.62
CA GLU A 465 -1.61 -69.14 4.81
C GLU A 465 -2.16 -67.96 4.00
N VAL A 466 -2.23 -66.79 4.62
CA VAL A 466 -2.40 -65.53 3.88
C VAL A 466 -1.11 -65.28 3.10
N VAL A 467 -0.99 -65.88 1.92
CA VAL A 467 -0.13 -65.35 0.87
C VAL A 467 -0.96 -64.25 0.20
N SER A 468 -0.52 -63.00 0.35
CA SER A 468 -1.13 -61.87 -0.32
C SER A 468 -1.14 -62.09 -1.83
N LEU A 469 -2.30 -62.42 -2.38
CA LEU A 469 -2.53 -62.53 -3.82
C LEU A 469 -2.65 -61.11 -4.37
N LYS A 470 -1.57 -60.62 -4.98
CA LYS A 470 -1.57 -59.35 -5.69
C LYS A 470 -2.07 -59.62 -7.10
N VAL A 471 -3.37 -59.41 -7.32
CA VAL A 471 -3.93 -59.36 -8.69
C VAL A 471 -3.38 -58.10 -9.34
N THR A 472 -2.36 -58.24 -10.21
CA THR A 472 -1.66 -57.13 -10.86
C THR A 472 -2.24 -56.73 -12.22
N GLY A 473 -3.44 -57.21 -12.57
CA GLY A 473 -4.14 -56.86 -13.82
C GLY A 473 -5.65 -57.04 -13.69
N LEU A 474 -6.41 -56.34 -14.52
CA LEU A 474 -7.87 -56.54 -14.63
C LEU A 474 -8.14 -58.00 -15.03
N VAL A 475 -8.98 -58.70 -14.26
CA VAL A 475 -9.57 -59.98 -14.70
C VAL A 475 -10.63 -59.62 -15.71
N ASP A 476 -10.32 -59.79 -17.00
CA ASP A 476 -11.25 -59.52 -18.09
C ASP A 476 -11.99 -60.84 -18.42
N PHE A 477 -13.28 -60.90 -18.08
CA PHE A 477 -14.13 -62.04 -18.40
C PHE A 477 -14.68 -61.86 -19.82
N GLY A 478 -13.83 -62.11 -20.83
CA GLY A 478 -14.20 -62.08 -22.24
C GLY A 478 -14.61 -63.45 -22.78
N GLU A 479 -15.11 -63.48 -24.03
CA GLU A 479 -15.62 -64.69 -24.72
C GLU A 479 -14.60 -65.84 -24.82
N ASN A 480 -13.30 -65.56 -24.63
CA ASN A 480 -12.23 -66.58 -24.67
C ASN A 480 -11.87 -67.16 -23.29
N THR A 481 -12.35 -66.55 -22.21
CA THR A 481 -11.99 -66.94 -20.83
C THR A 481 -13.09 -67.71 -20.12
N VAL A 482 -14.35 -67.41 -20.43
CA VAL A 482 -15.53 -68.08 -19.86
C VAL A 482 -16.64 -68.18 -20.88
N GLY A 483 -17.42 -69.26 -20.84
CA GLY A 483 -18.54 -69.42 -21.75
C GLY A 483 -19.43 -70.61 -21.42
N ILE A 484 -20.47 -70.78 -22.24
CA ILE A 484 -21.41 -71.90 -22.17
C ILE A 484 -21.34 -72.67 -23.49
N ALA A 485 -21.20 -73.99 -23.41
CA ALA A 485 -21.26 -74.89 -24.55
C ALA A 485 -22.51 -75.76 -24.45
N THR A 486 -23.18 -75.98 -25.58
CA THR A 486 -24.35 -76.88 -25.67
C THR A 486 -23.99 -78.06 -26.56
N VAL A 487 -24.03 -79.28 -26.00
CA VAL A 487 -24.00 -80.52 -26.79
C VAL A 487 -25.44 -80.83 -27.19
N PRO A 488 -25.83 -80.78 -28.48
CA PRO A 488 -27.19 -81.06 -28.90
C PRO A 488 -27.60 -82.51 -28.65
N ALA A 489 -28.90 -82.74 -28.46
CA ALA A 489 -29.48 -84.06 -28.34
C ALA A 489 -29.07 -84.98 -29.51
N GLY A 490 -28.54 -86.16 -29.21
CA GLY A 490 -28.07 -87.12 -30.20
C GLY A 490 -26.59 -87.02 -30.58
N GLU A 491 -25.91 -85.94 -30.21
CA GLU A 491 -24.47 -85.76 -30.42
C GLU A 491 -23.66 -86.22 -29.20
N THR A 492 -22.38 -86.54 -29.42
CA THR A 492 -21.45 -86.94 -28.34
C THR A 492 -20.28 -85.99 -28.16
N GLU A 493 -20.10 -85.02 -29.06
CA GLU A 493 -18.97 -84.12 -29.04
C GLU A 493 -19.40 -82.69 -29.42
N ILE A 494 -18.80 -81.69 -28.80
CA ILE A 494 -18.87 -80.29 -29.22
C ILE A 494 -17.49 -79.67 -29.13
N ALA A 495 -17.06 -79.02 -30.22
CA ALA A 495 -15.83 -78.25 -30.26
C ALA A 495 -16.12 -76.79 -29.88
N ILE A 496 -15.27 -76.22 -29.04
CA ILE A 496 -15.29 -74.82 -28.63
C ILE A 496 -14.01 -74.20 -29.18
N GLU A 497 -14.16 -73.19 -30.04
CA GLU A 497 -13.05 -72.42 -30.60
C GLU A 497 -12.94 -71.08 -29.88
N PHE A 498 -11.71 -70.69 -29.54
CA PHE A 498 -11.41 -69.38 -29.02
C PHE A 498 -11.34 -68.38 -30.17
N THR A 499 -11.84 -67.16 -29.95
CA THR A 499 -11.77 -66.08 -30.94
C THR A 499 -10.35 -65.51 -31.09
N GLU A 500 -9.50 -65.71 -30.09
CA GLU A 500 -8.07 -65.40 -30.13
C GLU A 500 -7.26 -66.58 -29.56
N SER A 501 -6.14 -66.92 -30.21
CA SER A 501 -5.26 -68.01 -29.81
C SER A 501 -4.44 -67.66 -28.55
N TYR A 502 -4.32 -68.61 -27.63
CA TYR A 502 -3.45 -68.50 -26.46
C TYR A 502 -1.97 -68.75 -26.82
N THR A 503 -1.04 -68.29 -25.97
CA THR A 503 0.40 -68.50 -26.21
C THR A 503 0.86 -69.93 -25.93
N THR A 504 0.13 -70.64 -25.06
CA THR A 504 0.27 -72.07 -24.78
C THR A 504 -1.11 -72.68 -24.49
N PRO A 505 -1.33 -73.99 -24.67
CA PRO A 505 -2.63 -74.61 -24.40
C PRO A 505 -3.06 -74.38 -22.94
N PRO A 506 -4.19 -73.71 -22.70
CA PRO A 506 -4.53 -73.22 -21.37
C PRO A 506 -5.18 -74.31 -20.49
N ILE A 507 -5.29 -74.06 -19.19
CA ILE A 507 -5.98 -74.97 -18.28
C ILE A 507 -7.48 -74.77 -18.42
N ILE A 508 -8.16 -75.79 -18.95
CA ILE A 508 -9.60 -75.76 -19.18
C ILE A 508 -10.33 -76.54 -18.08
N THR A 509 -11.32 -75.89 -17.48
CA THR A 509 -12.30 -76.50 -16.58
C THR A 509 -13.68 -76.42 -17.22
N VAL A 510 -14.43 -77.51 -17.14
CA VAL A 510 -15.77 -77.64 -17.70
C VAL A 510 -16.67 -78.21 -16.60
N THR A 511 -17.91 -77.78 -16.51
CA THR A 511 -18.88 -78.28 -15.53
C THR A 511 -20.26 -78.35 -16.18
N PRO A 512 -20.93 -79.52 -16.19
CA PRO A 512 -22.29 -79.64 -16.70
C PRO A 512 -23.26 -78.83 -15.84
N GLU A 513 -24.27 -78.25 -16.47
CA GLU A 513 -25.34 -77.51 -15.80
C GLU A 513 -26.57 -78.40 -15.63
N GLY A 514 -27.07 -78.52 -14.39
CA GLY A 514 -28.21 -79.35 -14.03
C GLY A 514 -27.85 -80.41 -12.99
N GLN A 515 -28.48 -80.32 -11.82
CA GLN A 515 -28.21 -81.23 -10.68
C GLN A 515 -28.53 -82.69 -11.03
N GLU A 516 -29.54 -82.91 -11.88
CA GLU A 516 -29.95 -84.24 -12.33
C GLU A 516 -28.88 -84.97 -13.16
N TYR A 517 -28.01 -84.24 -13.86
CA TYR A 517 -26.88 -84.81 -14.61
C TYR A 517 -25.67 -85.12 -13.72
N LEU A 518 -25.46 -84.31 -12.68
CA LEU A 518 -24.45 -84.57 -11.65
C LEU A 518 -24.81 -85.80 -10.80
N ASP A 519 -26.11 -85.99 -10.51
CA ASP A 519 -26.61 -87.10 -9.69
C ASP A 519 -26.74 -88.42 -10.48
N SER A 520 -26.97 -88.34 -11.81
CA SER A 520 -27.10 -89.51 -12.70
C SER A 520 -25.75 -90.10 -13.17
N GLY A 521 -24.64 -89.47 -12.80
CA GLY A 521 -23.29 -89.96 -13.12
C GLY A 521 -22.85 -89.68 -14.55
N LEU A 522 -23.26 -88.55 -15.13
CA LEU A 522 -22.77 -88.07 -16.43
C LEU A 522 -21.23 -88.14 -16.50
N THR A 523 -20.70 -88.86 -17.48
CA THR A 523 -19.26 -88.99 -17.70
C THR A 523 -18.85 -88.31 -19.00
N TYR A 524 -17.95 -87.34 -18.90
CA TYR A 524 -17.40 -86.60 -20.04
C TYR A 524 -15.89 -86.44 -19.88
N THR A 525 -15.24 -86.17 -21.00
CA THR A 525 -13.79 -85.89 -21.06
C THR A 525 -13.55 -84.67 -21.92
N ILE A 526 -12.44 -83.97 -21.65
CA ILE A 526 -11.98 -82.88 -22.49
C ILE A 526 -10.83 -83.39 -23.32
N ILE A 527 -10.98 -83.34 -24.64
CA ILE A 527 -9.99 -83.79 -25.62
C ILE A 527 -9.61 -82.65 -26.56
N ASP A 528 -8.57 -82.88 -27.39
CA ASP A 528 -8.10 -81.95 -28.41
C ASP A 528 -7.85 -80.52 -27.90
N LYS A 529 -7.22 -80.41 -26.74
CA LYS A 529 -6.83 -79.14 -26.12
C LYS A 529 -5.68 -78.52 -26.92
N THR A 530 -5.93 -77.39 -27.57
CA THR A 530 -4.93 -76.60 -28.32
C THR A 530 -4.91 -75.15 -27.83
N GLU A 531 -4.03 -74.34 -28.39
CA GLU A 531 -4.02 -72.88 -28.21
C GLU A 531 -5.29 -72.20 -28.72
N ASP A 532 -6.03 -72.86 -29.62
CA ASP A 532 -7.19 -72.32 -30.34
C ASP A 532 -8.54 -72.84 -29.84
N GLY A 533 -8.57 -73.85 -28.97
CA GLY A 533 -9.82 -74.41 -28.50
C GLY A 533 -9.72 -75.76 -27.81
N PHE A 534 -10.88 -76.37 -27.56
CA PHE A 534 -11.01 -77.71 -26.99
C PHE A 534 -12.33 -78.37 -27.35
N THR A 535 -12.41 -79.69 -27.19
CA THR A 535 -13.63 -80.46 -27.44
C THR A 535 -14.11 -81.14 -26.16
N ILE A 536 -15.40 -81.00 -25.85
CA ILE A 536 -16.08 -81.78 -24.82
C ILE A 536 -16.62 -83.05 -25.48
N LYS A 537 -16.22 -84.20 -24.95
CA LYS A 537 -16.67 -85.53 -25.40
C LYS A 537 -17.45 -86.25 -24.31
N LEU A 538 -18.69 -86.58 -24.59
CA LEU A 538 -19.56 -87.40 -23.75
C LEU A 538 -19.27 -88.88 -23.97
N SER A 539 -19.42 -89.67 -22.92
CA SER A 539 -19.24 -91.14 -22.99
C SER A 539 -20.45 -91.86 -23.59
N ASP A 540 -21.63 -91.25 -23.51
CA ASP A 540 -22.91 -91.78 -23.98
C ASP A 540 -23.70 -90.72 -24.77
N ILE A 541 -24.69 -91.16 -25.58
CA ILE A 541 -25.61 -90.28 -26.30
C ILE A 541 -26.80 -89.93 -25.42
N TYR A 542 -27.14 -88.64 -25.34
CA TYR A 542 -28.28 -88.14 -24.57
C TYR A 542 -29.40 -87.64 -25.49
N THR A 543 -30.65 -87.79 -25.04
CA THR A 543 -31.85 -87.44 -25.83
C THR A 543 -32.28 -85.98 -25.72
N GLU A 544 -31.56 -85.19 -24.94
CA GLU A 544 -31.80 -83.77 -24.67
C GLU A 544 -30.48 -82.99 -24.80
N ASP A 545 -30.58 -81.68 -25.03
CA ASP A 545 -29.41 -80.81 -25.13
C ASP A 545 -28.74 -80.67 -23.75
N LEU A 546 -27.43 -80.87 -23.69
CA LEU A 546 -26.64 -80.76 -22.47
C LEU A 546 -25.82 -79.47 -22.46
N LEU A 547 -25.98 -78.68 -21.40
CA LEU A 547 -25.27 -77.42 -21.20
C LEU A 547 -24.04 -77.62 -20.31
N PHE A 548 -22.94 -77.00 -20.68
CA PHE A 548 -21.70 -77.00 -19.93
C PHE A 548 -21.17 -75.59 -19.77
N ASN A 549 -20.93 -75.18 -18.53
CA ASN A 549 -20.17 -73.98 -18.20
C ASN A 549 -18.69 -74.30 -18.28
N TRP A 550 -17.92 -73.47 -18.97
CA TRP A 550 -16.48 -73.65 -19.08
C TRP A 550 -15.72 -72.39 -18.70
N HIS A 551 -14.55 -72.60 -18.09
CA HIS A 551 -13.61 -71.54 -17.71
C HIS A 551 -12.20 -71.95 -18.11
N VAL A 552 -11.47 -71.00 -18.66
CA VAL A 552 -10.09 -71.14 -19.09
C VAL A 552 -9.20 -70.29 -18.20
N PHE A 553 -8.11 -70.88 -17.72
CA PHE A 553 -7.09 -70.20 -16.94
C PHE A 553 -5.78 -70.21 -17.73
N GLU A 554 -5.20 -69.01 -17.92
CA GLU A 554 -3.86 -68.82 -18.49
C GLU A 554 -2.80 -68.69 -17.39
#